data_AF-A0A6F9DE58-F1
#
_entry.id   AF-A0A6F9DE58-F1
#
_cell.length_a   1.000
_cell.length_b   1.000
_cell.length_c   1.000
_cell.angle_alpha   90.00
_cell.angle_beta   90.00
_cell.angle_gamma   90.00
#
_symmetry.space_group_name_H-M   'P 1'
#
loop_
_entity.id
_entity.type
_entity.pdbx_description
1 polymer ?
#
loop_
_entity_poly.entity_id
_entity_poly.type
_entity_poly.pdbx_seq_one_letter_code
_entity_poly.pdbx_strand_id
1 'polypeptide(L)'
;MTANEPWSGHYEPVGPIWVTAHTTQFTKPGWHYLKTVGHLNGGGSYVSLTDGHNNVTIVIETLSHDQSVCIRPFLPSYVVKEQNATFAIRGWFDIKELHMWQSQLGADSTDDQLFVYKGIIPVNPNGEITVFLPVDVLITLSTIKTAQKGTYPTPPPSHPFPLPYTDNFKANGFTEAFNFADQSGKFEIYHNASATDEHQWTLQQVVTIRPVTLCDDPNLGITMIGDYKWSNVAVSVQIKLQDAKGAFVALRVDKGGCDARVARGVFLWIMSDRSWMLTADLAQDTTLISCSAGSPCWKSELQEWNDVTLSVSKNTNVKALLNGVEILEYTIAKEDYVPENGFVAIGTANFAKSQFDLFSVKEA
;
A
#
# COMPACT_ATOMS: atom_id res chain seq x y z
N MET A 1 -4.72 10.12 -1.16
CA MET A 1 -5.60 9.32 -2.03
C MET A 1 -5.39 7.86 -1.73
N THR A 2 -6.37 7.02 -2.00
CA THR A 2 -6.26 5.57 -1.85
C THR A 2 -6.54 4.92 -3.21
N ALA A 3 -5.68 4.02 -3.66
CA ALA A 3 -5.82 3.31 -4.94
C ALA A 3 -5.17 1.93 -4.84
N ASN A 4 -5.68 1.12 -3.92
CA ASN A 4 -5.13 -0.17 -3.52
C ASN A 4 -5.93 -1.37 -4.07
N GLU A 5 -6.87 -1.15 -4.99
CA GLU A 5 -7.68 -2.20 -5.61
C GLU A 5 -7.59 -2.16 -7.14
N PRO A 6 -6.42 -2.43 -7.73
CA PRO A 6 -6.26 -2.37 -9.18
C PRO A 6 -7.13 -3.42 -9.92
N TRP A 7 -7.58 -4.48 -9.24
CA TRP A 7 -8.51 -5.49 -9.79
C TRP A 7 -9.96 -5.00 -9.93
N SER A 8 -10.42 -4.08 -9.07
CA SER A 8 -11.76 -3.50 -9.15
C SER A 8 -11.76 -2.16 -9.92
N GLY A 9 -10.60 -1.49 -9.97
CA GLY A 9 -10.47 -0.12 -10.47
C GLY A 9 -10.95 0.94 -9.48
N HIS A 10 -11.29 0.52 -8.25
CA HIS A 10 -11.73 1.42 -7.19
C HIS A 10 -10.57 2.30 -6.70
N TYR A 11 -10.87 3.58 -6.45
CA TYR A 11 -9.97 4.52 -5.81
C TYR A 11 -10.78 5.57 -5.04
N GLU A 12 -10.16 6.18 -4.04
CA GLU A 12 -10.80 7.19 -3.20
C GLU A 12 -9.99 8.49 -3.20
N PRO A 13 -10.56 9.59 -3.72
CA PRO A 13 -9.97 10.92 -3.56
C PRO A 13 -10.20 11.41 -2.12
N VAL A 14 -9.27 11.09 -1.21
CA VAL A 14 -9.37 11.50 0.20
C VAL A 14 -8.93 12.95 0.44
N GLY A 15 -9.37 13.51 1.58
CA GLY A 15 -9.15 14.91 2.00
C GLY A 15 -7.76 15.52 1.74
N PRO A 16 -6.64 14.81 1.95
CA PRO A 16 -5.31 15.34 1.65
C PRO A 16 -5.10 15.85 0.21
N ILE A 17 -5.82 15.33 -0.81
CA ILE A 17 -5.76 15.89 -2.17
C ILE A 17 -6.23 17.34 -2.18
N TRP A 18 -7.38 17.57 -1.55
CA TRP A 18 -8.04 18.87 -1.51
C TRP A 18 -7.31 19.85 -0.58
N VAL A 19 -6.79 19.37 0.55
CA VAL A 19 -5.87 20.14 1.41
C VAL A 19 -4.64 20.60 0.62
N THR A 20 -4.06 19.73 -0.21
CA THR A 20 -2.91 20.09 -1.06
C THR A 20 -3.30 21.16 -2.09
N ALA A 21 -4.48 21.04 -2.70
CA ALA A 21 -4.97 21.98 -3.73
C ALA A 21 -5.11 23.42 -3.21
N HIS A 22 -5.45 23.61 -1.93
CA HIS A 22 -5.51 24.92 -1.26
C HIS A 22 -4.19 25.71 -1.32
N THR A 23 -3.06 25.04 -1.53
CA THR A 23 -1.77 25.70 -1.76
C THR A 23 -1.34 25.59 -3.21
N THR A 24 -1.34 24.38 -3.79
CA THR A 24 -0.68 24.10 -5.07
C THR A 24 -1.39 24.68 -6.29
N GLN A 25 -2.71 24.92 -6.23
CA GLN A 25 -3.42 25.57 -7.34
C GLN A 25 -3.28 27.09 -7.35
N PHE A 26 -2.78 27.68 -6.26
CA PHE A 26 -2.73 29.13 -6.06
C PHE A 26 -1.31 29.67 -5.88
N THR A 27 -0.31 28.81 -5.93
CA THR A 27 1.11 29.17 -5.76
C THR A 27 1.96 28.36 -6.72
N LYS A 28 3.19 28.85 -7.00
CA LYS A 28 4.20 28.12 -7.77
C LYS A 28 5.57 28.28 -7.12
N PRO A 29 6.51 27.33 -7.32
CA PRO A 29 7.91 27.56 -7.01
C PRO A 29 8.40 28.89 -7.60
N GLY A 30 9.10 29.69 -6.80
CA GLY A 30 9.52 31.06 -7.14
C GLY A 30 8.62 32.16 -6.59
N TRP A 31 7.42 31.83 -6.07
CA TRP A 31 6.64 32.75 -5.25
C TRP A 31 7.33 33.01 -3.91
N HIS A 32 7.06 34.17 -3.32
CA HIS A 32 7.64 34.57 -2.04
C HIS A 32 6.55 34.68 -0.98
N TYR A 33 6.84 34.19 0.22
CA TYR A 33 6.05 34.52 1.40
C TYR A 33 6.17 36.02 1.69
N LEU A 34 5.06 36.65 2.06
CA LEU A 34 5.09 37.98 2.65
C LEU A 34 5.62 37.88 4.08
N LYS A 35 6.12 39.00 4.62
CA LYS A 35 6.55 39.07 6.03
C LYS A 35 5.37 38.93 7.01
N THR A 36 4.14 39.14 6.54
CA THR A 36 2.91 39.11 7.32
C THR A 36 2.26 37.72 7.25
N VAL A 37 2.79 36.81 8.07
CA VAL A 37 2.26 35.47 8.32
C VAL A 37 2.18 35.26 9.83
N GLY A 38 1.35 34.33 10.30
CA GLY A 38 1.32 34.03 11.74
C GLY A 38 0.12 33.23 12.21
N HIS A 39 -0.07 33.23 13.52
CA HIS A 39 -1.19 32.58 14.18
C HIS A 39 -2.40 33.50 14.29
N LEU A 40 -3.59 32.88 14.32
CA LEU A 40 -4.85 33.54 14.58
C LEU A 40 -5.13 33.63 16.10
N ASN A 41 -5.89 34.63 16.51
CA ASN A 41 -6.19 34.86 17.94
C ASN A 41 -6.99 33.72 18.58
N GLY A 42 -7.94 33.14 17.83
CA GLY A 42 -8.77 32.02 18.27
C GLY A 42 -8.19 30.63 17.98
N GLY A 43 -6.90 30.54 17.66
CA GLY A 43 -6.25 29.29 17.22
C GLY A 43 -6.28 29.12 15.69
N GLY A 44 -5.34 28.35 15.16
CA GLY A 44 -5.07 28.25 13.72
C GLY A 44 -3.96 29.20 13.25
N SER A 45 -3.76 29.26 11.94
CA SER A 45 -2.71 30.06 11.31
C SER A 45 -3.10 30.56 9.92
N TYR A 46 -2.32 31.51 9.42
CA TYR A 46 -2.43 31.98 8.05
C TYR A 46 -1.04 32.26 7.47
N VAL A 47 -0.93 32.03 6.16
CA VAL A 47 0.22 32.43 5.36
C VAL A 47 -0.23 33.22 4.15
N SER A 48 0.63 34.13 3.69
CA SER A 48 0.37 34.93 2.51
C SER A 48 1.59 34.90 1.58
N LEU A 49 1.33 34.75 0.28
CA LEU A 49 2.35 34.62 -0.76
C LEU A 49 2.01 35.52 -1.96
N THR A 50 3.05 35.96 -2.68
CA THR A 50 2.93 36.74 -3.92
C THR A 50 3.93 36.27 -4.98
N ASP A 51 3.59 36.48 -6.25
CA ASP A 51 4.48 36.30 -7.40
C ASP A 51 5.30 37.57 -7.74
N GLY A 52 5.11 38.67 -7.01
CA GLY A 52 5.73 39.96 -7.33
C GLY A 52 5.04 40.74 -8.47
N HIS A 53 3.96 40.21 -9.04
CA HIS A 53 3.24 40.75 -10.20
C HIS A 53 1.75 41.00 -9.90
N ASN A 54 1.48 41.51 -8.70
CA ASN A 54 0.15 41.83 -8.18
C ASN A 54 -0.78 40.61 -7.98
N ASN A 55 -0.27 39.38 -8.00
CA ASN A 55 -1.01 38.25 -7.46
C ASN A 55 -0.72 38.05 -5.97
N VAL A 56 -1.77 37.72 -5.23
CA VAL A 56 -1.65 37.31 -3.83
C VAL A 56 -2.46 36.05 -3.58
N THR A 57 -1.96 35.22 -2.69
CA THR A 57 -2.66 34.05 -2.15
C THR A 57 -2.51 34.09 -0.64
N ILE A 58 -3.62 33.95 0.08
CA ILE A 58 -3.69 33.82 1.53
C ILE A 58 -4.29 32.45 1.82
N VAL A 59 -3.57 31.59 2.54
CA VAL A 59 -4.05 30.28 2.99
C VAL A 59 -4.22 30.35 4.49
N ILE A 60 -5.40 29.96 4.97
CA ILE A 60 -5.83 30.07 6.37
C ILE A 60 -6.30 28.69 6.83
N GLU A 61 -5.81 28.23 7.98
CA GLU A 61 -6.25 26.98 8.60
C GLU A 61 -6.69 27.21 10.06
N THR A 62 -7.72 26.47 10.48
CA THR A 62 -8.23 26.46 11.86
C THR A 62 -8.40 25.02 12.37
N LEU A 63 -7.41 24.16 12.13
CA LEU A 63 -7.48 22.75 12.49
C LEU A 63 -7.44 22.56 14.01
N SER A 64 -8.46 21.91 14.56
CA SER A 64 -8.50 21.49 15.96
C SER A 64 -7.41 20.46 16.24
N HIS A 65 -6.95 20.41 17.49
CA HIS A 65 -5.93 19.47 17.93
C HIS A 65 -6.32 18.02 17.61
N ASP A 66 -7.54 17.61 17.99
CA ASP A 66 -7.96 16.21 17.94
C ASP A 66 -8.15 15.70 16.51
N GLN A 67 -8.36 16.59 15.53
CA GLN A 67 -8.51 16.24 14.11
C GLN A 67 -7.25 16.48 13.27
N SER A 68 -6.15 16.89 13.88
CA SER A 68 -4.87 17.17 13.18
C SER A 68 -3.66 16.49 13.81
N VAL A 69 -3.90 15.50 14.67
CA VAL A 69 -2.83 14.70 15.26
C VAL A 69 -2.08 13.94 14.17
N CYS A 70 -0.80 14.27 14.02
CA CYS A 70 0.10 13.54 13.13
C CYS A 70 0.72 12.34 13.87
N ILE A 71 1.18 11.34 13.11
CA ILE A 71 1.89 10.19 13.69
C ILE A 71 3.19 10.60 14.40
N ARG A 72 3.81 11.72 13.96
CA ARG A 72 5.07 12.27 14.48
C ARG A 72 5.15 13.79 14.21
N PRO A 73 5.62 14.62 15.15
CA PRO A 73 5.80 14.32 16.58
C PRO A 73 4.46 14.32 17.34
N PHE A 74 4.50 13.99 18.63
CA PHE A 74 3.39 14.32 19.52
C PHE A 74 3.22 15.84 19.61
N LEU A 75 1.99 16.32 19.49
CA LEU A 75 1.64 17.72 19.63
C LEU A 75 0.90 17.90 20.97
N PRO A 76 1.31 18.84 21.85
CA PRO A 76 0.54 19.17 23.03
C PRO A 76 -0.84 19.72 22.67
N SER A 77 -1.82 19.51 23.54
CA SER A 77 -3.18 20.01 23.34
C SER A 77 -3.21 21.53 23.19
N TYR A 78 -4.02 22.00 22.24
CA TYR A 78 -4.31 23.41 22.01
C TYR A 78 -5.80 23.58 21.65
N VAL A 79 -6.29 24.81 21.78
CA VAL A 79 -7.72 25.12 21.58
C VAL A 79 -7.88 25.97 20.33
N VAL A 80 -8.86 25.60 19.50
CA VAL A 80 -9.33 26.40 18.37
C VAL A 80 -10.80 26.75 18.60
N LYS A 81 -11.18 27.98 18.29
CA LYS A 81 -12.56 28.50 18.40
C LYS A 81 -12.96 29.19 17.11
N GLU A 82 -14.26 29.22 16.87
CA GLU A 82 -14.83 30.05 15.82
C GLU A 82 -14.45 31.53 16.04
N GLN A 83 -14.07 32.20 14.96
CA GLN A 83 -13.61 33.59 15.02
C GLN A 83 -13.84 34.32 13.70
N ASN A 84 -13.94 35.65 13.75
CA ASN A 84 -13.83 36.48 12.56
C ASN A 84 -12.40 36.99 12.44
N ALA A 85 -11.79 36.79 11.27
CA ALA A 85 -10.47 37.33 10.97
C ALA A 85 -10.59 38.46 9.94
N THR A 86 -10.07 39.63 10.29
CA THR A 86 -9.99 40.79 9.38
C THR A 86 -8.57 40.95 8.88
N PHE A 87 -8.39 40.95 7.56
CA PHE A 87 -7.10 41.14 6.90
C PHE A 87 -7.08 42.49 6.18
N ALA A 88 -6.11 43.33 6.52
CA ALA A 88 -5.87 44.60 5.85
C ALA A 88 -4.83 44.40 4.74
N ILE A 89 -5.25 44.57 3.49
CA ILE A 89 -4.39 44.55 2.32
C ILE A 89 -3.75 45.94 2.20
N ARG A 90 -2.42 45.99 2.27
CA ARG A 90 -1.62 47.22 2.34
C ARG A 90 -0.40 47.11 1.43
N GLY A 91 0.25 48.24 1.15
CA GLY A 91 1.45 48.31 0.33
C GLY A 91 1.14 48.55 -1.14
N TRP A 92 1.83 47.83 -2.03
CA TRP A 92 1.77 48.01 -3.48
C TRP A 92 0.69 47.15 -4.17
N PHE A 93 -0.07 46.38 -3.40
CA PHE A 93 -1.18 45.59 -3.90
C PHE A 93 -2.36 46.48 -4.29
N ASP A 94 -2.75 46.44 -5.57
CA ASP A 94 -4.03 47.00 -6.01
C ASP A 94 -5.00 45.85 -6.26
N ILE A 95 -5.60 45.37 -5.17
CA ILE A 95 -6.50 44.22 -5.15
C ILE A 95 -7.89 44.70 -4.75
N LYS A 96 -8.87 44.49 -5.62
CA LYS A 96 -10.28 44.86 -5.38
C LYS A 96 -11.14 43.69 -4.95
N GLU A 97 -10.69 42.48 -5.22
CA GLU A 97 -11.45 41.26 -4.98
C GLU A 97 -10.51 40.06 -4.81
N LEU A 98 -10.96 39.06 -4.06
CA LEU A 98 -10.28 37.77 -3.91
C LEU A 98 -11.28 36.63 -4.12
N HIS A 99 -10.83 35.56 -4.77
CA HIS A 99 -11.57 34.32 -4.92
C HIS A 99 -11.39 33.44 -3.69
N MET A 100 -12.49 32.98 -3.11
CA MET A 100 -12.49 32.15 -1.90
C MET A 100 -12.76 30.70 -2.23
N TRP A 101 -11.87 29.82 -1.79
CA TRP A 101 -12.03 28.37 -1.77
C TRP A 101 -12.03 27.90 -0.32
N GLN A 102 -12.85 26.91 0.01
CA GLN A 102 -13.01 26.40 1.37
C GLN A 102 -13.10 24.87 1.39
N SER A 103 -12.45 24.24 2.36
CA SER A 103 -12.71 22.86 2.76
C SER A 103 -13.15 22.83 4.23
N GLN A 104 -14.25 22.14 4.52
CA GLN A 104 -14.55 21.69 5.89
C GLN A 104 -13.93 20.30 6.08
N LEU A 105 -13.08 20.17 7.09
CA LEU A 105 -12.36 18.94 7.40
C LEU A 105 -12.99 18.29 8.64
N GLY A 106 -12.74 16.99 8.78
CA GLY A 106 -13.16 16.20 9.94
C GLY A 106 -13.62 14.80 9.56
N ALA A 107 -13.85 13.96 10.58
CA ALA A 107 -14.24 12.56 10.40
C ALA A 107 -15.55 12.40 9.59
N ASP A 108 -16.48 13.35 9.76
CA ASP A 108 -17.78 13.34 9.09
C ASP A 108 -17.81 14.20 7.81
N SER A 109 -16.66 14.71 7.36
CA SER A 109 -16.59 15.55 6.16
C SER A 109 -16.85 14.72 4.89
N THR A 110 -17.74 15.24 4.03
CA THR A 110 -18.07 14.63 2.74
C THR A 110 -17.34 15.33 1.59
N ASP A 111 -17.14 14.65 0.46
CA ASP A 111 -16.38 15.23 -0.65
C ASP A 111 -16.96 16.57 -1.15
N ASP A 112 -18.28 16.75 -1.14
CA ASP A 112 -18.95 18.01 -1.53
C ASP A 112 -18.67 19.18 -0.58
N GLN A 113 -18.07 18.93 0.59
CA GLN A 113 -17.60 19.95 1.54
C GLN A 113 -16.10 20.28 1.38
N LEU A 114 -15.40 19.59 0.47
CA LEU A 114 -13.97 19.74 0.23
C LEU A 114 -13.70 20.51 -1.06
N PHE A 115 -12.78 21.48 -0.98
CA PHE A 115 -12.34 22.35 -2.07
C PHE A 115 -13.48 23.03 -2.83
N VAL A 116 -14.41 23.62 -2.08
CA VAL A 116 -15.61 24.28 -2.58
C VAL A 116 -15.31 25.74 -2.88
N TYR A 117 -15.62 26.18 -4.10
CA TYR A 117 -15.56 27.59 -4.45
C TYR A 117 -16.73 28.36 -3.80
N LYS A 118 -16.41 29.32 -2.93
CA LYS A 118 -17.38 30.12 -2.17
C LYS A 118 -17.71 31.46 -2.82
N GLY A 119 -17.07 31.78 -3.95
CA GLY A 119 -17.31 33.01 -4.70
C GLY A 119 -16.22 34.07 -4.49
N ILE A 120 -16.59 35.31 -4.81
CA ILE A 120 -15.70 36.47 -4.77
C ILE A 120 -15.95 37.26 -3.49
N ILE A 121 -14.89 37.60 -2.78
CA ILE A 121 -14.89 38.46 -1.60
C ILE A 121 -14.38 39.85 -2.02
N PRO A 122 -15.22 40.89 -2.03
CA PRO A 122 -14.78 42.24 -2.36
C PRO A 122 -13.90 42.81 -1.24
N VAL A 123 -12.86 43.54 -1.63
CA VAL A 123 -12.05 44.33 -0.70
C VAL A 123 -12.76 45.65 -0.46
N ASN A 124 -13.02 45.99 0.79
CA ASN A 124 -13.75 47.21 1.12
C ASN A 124 -12.93 48.49 0.79
N PRO A 125 -13.54 49.69 0.80
CA PRO A 125 -12.81 50.94 0.52
C PRO A 125 -11.61 51.23 1.44
N ASN A 126 -11.58 50.62 2.64
CA ASN A 126 -10.47 50.71 3.58
C ASN A 126 -9.37 49.68 3.29
N GLY A 127 -9.46 48.90 2.21
CA GLY A 127 -8.49 47.86 1.85
C GLY A 127 -8.57 46.63 2.75
N GLU A 128 -9.73 46.31 3.31
CA GLU A 128 -9.90 45.20 4.26
C GLU A 128 -10.90 44.15 3.78
N ILE A 129 -10.67 42.92 4.20
CA ILE A 129 -11.59 41.78 4.07
C ILE A 129 -11.82 41.16 5.44
N THR A 130 -13.03 40.70 5.72
CA THR A 130 -13.35 39.96 6.95
C THR A 130 -13.92 38.61 6.55
N VAL A 131 -13.39 37.55 7.14
CA VAL A 131 -13.81 36.17 6.88
C VAL A 131 -14.18 35.50 8.20
N PHE A 132 -15.34 34.86 8.23
CA PHE A 132 -15.75 34.00 9.34
C PHE A 132 -15.02 32.66 9.22
N LEU A 133 -14.36 32.25 10.30
CA LEU A 133 -13.55 31.05 10.40
C LEU A 133 -14.19 30.09 11.42
N PRO A 134 -14.95 29.08 10.96
CA PRO A 134 -15.30 27.93 11.77
C PRO A 134 -14.07 27.16 12.29
N VAL A 135 -14.30 26.13 13.10
CA VAL A 135 -13.26 25.15 13.46
C VAL A 135 -13.13 24.09 12.35
N ASP A 136 -11.92 23.54 12.17
CA ASP A 136 -11.60 22.49 11.21
C ASP A 136 -11.83 22.90 9.75
N VAL A 137 -11.45 24.13 9.39
CA VAL A 137 -11.58 24.64 8.03
C VAL A 137 -10.25 25.09 7.45
N LEU A 138 -10.11 24.86 6.15
CA LEU A 138 -9.04 25.39 5.32
C LEU A 138 -9.63 26.35 4.29
N ILE A 139 -9.15 27.58 4.25
CA ILE A 139 -9.60 28.63 3.33
C ILE A 139 -8.42 29.11 2.50
N THR A 140 -8.64 29.27 1.20
CA THR A 140 -7.70 30.00 0.33
C THR A 140 -8.41 31.20 -0.27
N LEU A 141 -7.82 32.38 -0.08
CA LEU A 141 -8.22 33.63 -0.71
C LEU A 141 -7.14 34.00 -1.73
N SER A 142 -7.47 34.16 -3.00
CA SER A 142 -6.46 34.41 -4.02
C SER A 142 -6.95 35.29 -5.16
N THR A 143 -6.04 36.03 -5.80
CA THR A 143 -6.32 36.68 -7.10
C THR A 143 -6.29 35.68 -8.26
N ILE A 144 -5.76 34.47 -8.04
CA ILE A 144 -5.68 33.41 -9.05
C ILE A 144 -7.08 32.87 -9.34
N LYS A 145 -7.48 32.97 -10.61
CA LYS A 145 -8.83 32.59 -11.10
C LYS A 145 -8.89 31.21 -11.73
N THR A 146 -7.75 30.54 -11.89
CA THR A 146 -7.61 29.28 -12.65
C THR A 146 -7.77 28.03 -11.80
N ALA A 147 -7.97 28.16 -10.49
CA ALA A 147 -8.21 27.02 -9.63
C ALA A 147 -9.52 26.32 -10.00
N GLN A 148 -9.53 25.00 -9.88
CA GLN A 148 -10.66 24.16 -10.18
C GLN A 148 -10.65 22.89 -9.31
N LYS A 149 -11.82 22.46 -8.87
CA LYS A 149 -12.00 21.12 -8.32
C LYS A 149 -12.14 20.14 -9.49
N GLY A 150 -11.11 19.34 -9.74
CA GLY A 150 -11.15 18.34 -10.81
C GLY A 150 -12.23 17.29 -10.52
N THR A 151 -13.07 16.99 -11.50
CA THR A 151 -14.14 15.98 -11.39
C THR A 151 -13.97 14.92 -12.45
N TYR A 152 -14.05 13.66 -12.03
CA TYR A 152 -14.05 12.49 -12.90
C TYR A 152 -15.29 11.63 -12.61
N PRO A 153 -15.66 10.70 -13.51
CA PRO A 153 -16.72 9.73 -13.23
C PRO A 153 -16.44 8.98 -11.93
N THR A 154 -17.49 8.65 -11.19
CA THR A 154 -17.39 7.84 -9.99
C THR A 154 -16.65 6.53 -10.30
N PRO A 155 -15.61 6.16 -9.54
CA PRO A 155 -14.91 4.91 -9.75
C PRO A 155 -15.83 3.71 -9.53
N PRO A 156 -15.49 2.53 -10.08
CA PRO A 156 -16.16 1.29 -9.74
C PRO A 156 -16.23 1.08 -8.21
N PRO A 157 -17.26 0.37 -7.71
CA PRO A 157 -17.34 0.04 -6.30
C PRO A 157 -16.18 -0.87 -5.87
N SER A 158 -15.77 -0.73 -4.61
CA SER A 158 -14.76 -1.59 -3.99
C SER A 158 -15.17 -3.06 -4.07
N HIS A 159 -14.19 -3.93 -4.34
CA HIS A 159 -14.37 -5.37 -4.32
C HIS A 159 -13.15 -6.06 -3.69
N PRO A 160 -13.34 -7.19 -2.98
CA PRO A 160 -12.22 -7.98 -2.46
C PRO A 160 -11.34 -8.52 -3.60
N PHE A 161 -10.13 -8.96 -3.26
CA PHE A 161 -9.24 -9.58 -4.23
C PHE A 161 -9.92 -10.80 -4.87
N PRO A 162 -9.84 -10.99 -6.20
CA PRO A 162 -10.57 -12.05 -6.88
C PRO A 162 -10.17 -13.45 -6.42
N LEU A 163 -11.18 -14.30 -6.20
CA LEU A 163 -11.05 -15.75 -6.14
C LEU A 163 -12.04 -16.39 -7.14
N PRO A 164 -11.63 -17.35 -7.97
CA PRO A 164 -10.25 -17.79 -8.17
C PRO A 164 -9.37 -16.73 -8.87
N TYR A 165 -8.06 -16.81 -8.66
CA TYR A 165 -7.06 -16.02 -9.38
C TYR A 165 -5.99 -16.95 -9.97
N THR A 166 -5.52 -16.64 -11.18
CA THR A 166 -4.48 -17.40 -11.87
C THR A 166 -3.53 -16.46 -12.60
N ASP A 167 -2.25 -16.81 -12.64
CA ASP A 167 -1.24 -16.09 -13.40
C ASP A 167 -0.25 -17.09 -14.04
N ASN A 168 0.03 -16.91 -15.33
CA ASN A 168 1.01 -17.70 -16.09
C ASN A 168 2.26 -16.88 -16.43
N PHE A 169 2.42 -15.72 -15.78
CA PHE A 169 3.59 -14.85 -15.84
C PHE A 169 4.00 -14.41 -17.24
N LYS A 170 3.06 -14.39 -18.19
CA LYS A 170 3.29 -13.77 -19.50
C LYS A 170 3.48 -12.28 -19.32
N ALA A 171 4.53 -11.74 -19.94
CA ALA A 171 4.84 -10.31 -19.85
C ALA A 171 3.65 -9.44 -20.30
N ASN A 172 3.37 -8.43 -19.50
CA ASN A 172 2.28 -7.46 -19.70
C ASN A 172 2.82 -6.02 -19.93
N GLY A 173 4.10 -5.89 -20.25
CA GLY A 173 4.78 -4.59 -20.43
C GLY A 173 5.52 -4.08 -19.19
N PHE A 174 5.45 -4.80 -18.06
CA PHE A 174 6.22 -4.53 -16.85
C PHE A 174 7.21 -5.66 -16.55
N THR A 175 8.18 -5.39 -15.65
CA THR A 175 9.23 -6.35 -15.28
C THR A 175 8.81 -7.37 -14.24
N GLU A 176 7.68 -7.15 -13.55
CA GLU A 176 7.15 -8.01 -12.49
C GLU A 176 5.70 -8.40 -12.79
N ALA A 177 5.26 -9.53 -12.23
CA ALA A 177 3.89 -9.99 -12.35
C ALA A 177 2.91 -9.04 -11.65
N PHE A 178 1.71 -8.91 -12.21
CA PHE A 178 0.68 -8.03 -11.65
C PHE A 178 0.21 -8.55 -10.28
N ASN A 179 -0.04 -7.65 -9.33
CA ASN A 179 -0.46 -7.91 -7.94
C ASN A 179 0.55 -8.63 -7.02
N PHE A 180 1.66 -9.14 -7.53
CA PHE A 180 2.74 -9.65 -6.68
C PHE A 180 3.49 -8.48 -6.05
N ALA A 181 3.71 -8.56 -4.74
CA ALA A 181 4.40 -7.54 -3.97
C ALA A 181 5.58 -8.16 -3.24
N ASP A 182 6.78 -7.92 -3.78
CA ASP A 182 8.04 -8.36 -3.17
C ASP A 182 8.23 -7.74 -1.77
N GLN A 183 8.34 -8.58 -0.74
CA GLN A 183 8.67 -8.13 0.63
C GLN A 183 10.16 -8.33 0.96
N SER A 184 10.84 -9.22 0.23
CA SER A 184 12.28 -9.34 0.22
C SER A 184 12.75 -10.09 -1.03
N GLY A 185 13.96 -9.80 -1.49
CA GLY A 185 14.43 -10.24 -2.80
C GLY A 185 13.80 -9.43 -3.93
N LYS A 186 13.87 -9.97 -5.15
CA LYS A 186 13.23 -9.37 -6.32
C LYS A 186 12.73 -10.48 -7.23
N PHE A 187 11.48 -10.40 -7.63
CA PHE A 187 10.84 -11.37 -8.52
C PHE A 187 10.53 -10.68 -9.86
N GLU A 188 11.08 -11.22 -10.94
CA GLU A 188 10.97 -10.64 -12.28
C GLU A 188 10.41 -11.65 -13.27
N ILE A 189 9.66 -11.16 -14.25
CA ILE A 189 9.22 -11.95 -15.39
C ILE A 189 10.46 -12.38 -16.18
N TYR A 190 10.68 -13.68 -16.26
CA TYR A 190 11.80 -14.30 -16.94
C TYR A 190 11.32 -14.98 -18.23
N HIS A 191 11.94 -14.60 -19.35
CA HIS A 191 11.73 -15.22 -20.65
C HIS A 191 12.83 -16.23 -20.95
N ASN A 192 12.47 -17.50 -21.06
CA ASN A 192 13.38 -18.52 -21.56
C ASN A 192 13.17 -18.71 -23.08
N ALA A 193 13.94 -17.99 -23.89
CA ALA A 193 13.82 -18.07 -25.35
C ALA A 193 14.12 -19.47 -25.93
N SER A 194 14.78 -20.35 -25.18
CA SER A 194 15.09 -21.72 -25.58
C SER A 194 14.05 -22.75 -25.10
N ALA A 195 13.11 -22.36 -24.24
CA ALA A 195 12.04 -23.24 -23.80
C ALA A 195 11.10 -23.55 -24.98
N THR A 196 10.77 -24.83 -25.14
CA THR A 196 9.79 -25.33 -26.11
C THR A 196 8.53 -25.85 -25.44
N ASP A 197 8.47 -25.77 -24.11
CA ASP A 197 7.35 -26.18 -23.26
C ASP A 197 6.53 -24.97 -22.80
N GLU A 198 5.64 -25.17 -21.83
CA GLU A 198 4.79 -24.11 -21.28
C GLU A 198 5.57 -23.09 -20.43
N HIS A 199 6.80 -23.39 -20.02
CA HIS A 199 7.66 -22.56 -19.16
C HIS A 199 8.50 -21.53 -19.93
N GLN A 200 7.97 -21.04 -21.05
CA GLN A 200 8.62 -19.97 -21.81
C GLN A 200 8.66 -18.66 -21.01
N TRP A 201 7.61 -18.40 -20.23
CA TRP A 201 7.47 -17.23 -19.38
C TRP A 201 7.25 -17.69 -17.95
N THR A 202 8.07 -17.23 -17.03
CA THR A 202 8.03 -17.64 -15.62
C THR A 202 8.28 -16.43 -14.74
N LEU A 203 8.00 -16.55 -13.44
CA LEU A 203 8.47 -15.58 -12.45
C LEU A 203 9.77 -16.11 -11.81
N GLN A 204 10.83 -15.31 -11.80
CA GLN A 204 12.13 -15.71 -11.24
C GLN A 204 12.55 -14.81 -10.10
N GLN A 205 12.98 -15.40 -8.99
CA GLN A 205 13.71 -14.65 -7.95
C GLN A 205 15.14 -14.39 -8.45
N VAL A 206 15.56 -13.13 -8.59
CA VAL A 206 16.83 -12.78 -9.26
C VAL A 206 17.97 -12.35 -8.33
N VAL A 207 17.67 -12.01 -7.07
CA VAL A 207 18.66 -11.55 -6.09
C VAL A 207 19.48 -12.74 -5.57
N THR A 208 20.80 -12.65 -5.68
CA THR A 208 21.75 -13.73 -5.33
C THR A 208 22.63 -13.40 -4.12
N ILE A 209 22.57 -12.16 -3.64
CA ILE A 209 23.34 -11.66 -2.50
C ILE A 209 22.41 -10.77 -1.68
N ARG A 210 22.47 -10.89 -0.35
CA ARG A 210 21.70 -10.03 0.54
C ARG A 210 22.05 -8.55 0.28
N PRO A 211 21.06 -7.69 0.01
CA PRO A 211 21.30 -6.26 -0.16
C PRO A 211 21.86 -5.59 1.11
N VAL A 212 22.41 -4.38 0.97
CA VAL A 212 22.57 -3.48 2.11
C VAL A 212 21.17 -3.02 2.51
N THR A 213 20.68 -3.49 3.66
CA THR A 213 19.26 -3.36 4.01
C THR A 213 18.95 -2.04 4.72
N LEU A 214 17.77 -1.48 4.42
CA LEU A 214 17.22 -0.33 5.15
C LEU A 214 16.41 -0.77 6.37
N CYS A 215 15.68 -1.89 6.23
CA CYS A 215 14.90 -2.52 7.28
C CYS A 215 15.57 -3.83 7.71
N ASP A 216 14.90 -4.58 8.59
CA ASP A 216 15.36 -5.90 9.01
C ASP A 216 14.87 -7.00 8.06
N ASP A 217 15.15 -6.85 6.76
CA ASP A 217 14.71 -7.76 5.70
C ASP A 217 15.09 -9.22 6.02
N PRO A 218 14.22 -10.21 5.75
CA PRO A 218 14.58 -11.62 5.92
C PRO A 218 15.76 -12.02 5.02
N ASN A 219 16.47 -13.10 5.39
CA ASN A 219 17.63 -13.61 4.65
C ASN A 219 17.26 -14.44 3.40
N LEU A 220 16.14 -14.11 2.75
CA LEU A 220 15.53 -14.93 1.71
C LEU A 220 14.63 -14.10 0.79
N GLY A 221 14.19 -14.66 -0.34
CA GLY A 221 13.22 -14.02 -1.22
C GLY A 221 11.78 -14.41 -0.87
N ILE A 222 10.88 -13.44 -0.78
CA ILE A 222 9.43 -13.65 -0.58
C ILE A 222 8.63 -12.57 -1.34
N THR A 223 7.61 -13.02 -2.09
CA THR A 223 6.64 -12.15 -2.73
C THR A 223 5.22 -12.58 -2.35
N MET A 224 4.35 -11.61 -2.09
CA MET A 224 3.01 -11.82 -1.53
C MET A 224 1.94 -11.35 -2.49
N ILE A 225 0.75 -11.96 -2.42
CA ILE A 225 -0.40 -11.62 -3.26
C ILE A 225 -1.72 -11.93 -2.52
N GLY A 226 -2.78 -11.22 -2.88
CA GLY A 226 -4.15 -11.61 -2.55
C GLY A 226 -4.88 -10.69 -1.57
N ASP A 227 -5.81 -11.26 -0.83
CA ASP A 227 -6.56 -10.58 0.24
C ASP A 227 -6.05 -11.03 1.61
N TYR A 228 -5.72 -10.08 2.48
CA TYR A 228 -5.32 -10.37 3.86
C TYR A 228 -6.40 -11.13 4.64
N LYS A 229 -7.68 -11.02 4.26
CA LYS A 229 -8.80 -11.67 4.94
C LYS A 229 -8.94 -13.16 4.61
N TRP A 230 -8.16 -13.70 3.68
CA TRP A 230 -8.26 -15.11 3.31
C TRP A 230 -7.84 -16.04 4.44
N SER A 231 -8.71 -17.01 4.74
CA SER A 231 -8.52 -18.02 5.77
C SER A 231 -8.54 -19.45 5.21
N ASN A 232 -9.42 -19.74 4.26
CA ASN A 232 -9.61 -21.07 3.67
C ASN A 232 -9.37 -21.02 2.15
N VAL A 233 -8.12 -21.19 1.76
CA VAL A 233 -7.70 -21.12 0.36
C VAL A 233 -6.70 -22.24 0.04
N ALA A 234 -6.66 -22.61 -1.23
CA ALA A 234 -5.69 -23.50 -1.82
C ALA A 234 -4.88 -22.72 -2.85
N VAL A 235 -3.55 -22.77 -2.71
CA VAL A 235 -2.59 -22.22 -3.66
C VAL A 235 -1.87 -23.36 -4.35
N SER A 236 -1.71 -23.25 -5.67
CA SER A 236 -0.92 -24.16 -6.50
C SER A 236 0.05 -23.36 -7.35
N VAL A 237 1.28 -23.83 -7.47
CA VAL A 237 2.32 -23.22 -8.30
C VAL A 237 3.34 -24.30 -8.68
N GLN A 238 3.90 -24.20 -9.87
CA GLN A 238 5.03 -25.02 -10.28
C GLN A 238 6.34 -24.34 -9.93
N ILE A 239 7.28 -25.10 -9.36
CA ILE A 239 8.55 -24.60 -8.86
C ILE A 239 9.71 -25.32 -9.53
N LYS A 240 10.64 -24.54 -10.08
CA LYS A 240 11.95 -25.03 -10.54
C LYS A 240 13.06 -24.46 -9.68
N LEU A 241 13.64 -25.34 -8.85
CA LEU A 241 14.84 -25.03 -8.08
C LEU A 241 16.03 -24.94 -9.02
N GLN A 242 16.74 -23.82 -8.98
CA GLN A 242 17.99 -23.63 -9.73
C GLN A 242 19.17 -23.60 -8.74
N ASP A 243 19.50 -22.41 -8.25
CA ASP A 243 20.61 -22.19 -7.32
C ASP A 243 20.13 -22.12 -5.86
N ALA A 244 18.82 -21.98 -5.65
CA ALA A 244 18.22 -21.88 -4.32
C ALA A 244 18.33 -23.19 -3.54
N LYS A 245 18.62 -23.07 -2.24
CA LYS A 245 18.65 -24.20 -1.29
C LYS A 245 17.27 -24.82 -1.10
N GLY A 246 16.22 -24.07 -1.40
CA GLY A 246 14.84 -24.49 -1.39
C GLY A 246 13.94 -23.35 -1.84
N ALA A 247 12.67 -23.65 -1.99
CA ALA A 247 11.61 -22.71 -2.29
C ALA A 247 10.37 -23.07 -1.47
N PHE A 248 9.43 -22.14 -1.34
CA PHE A 248 8.24 -22.37 -0.56
C PHE A 248 7.00 -21.76 -1.19
N VAL A 249 5.87 -22.30 -0.76
CA VAL A 249 4.53 -21.74 -0.94
C VAL A 249 3.94 -21.54 0.44
N ALA A 250 3.24 -20.43 0.66
CA ALA A 250 2.69 -20.10 1.96
C ALA A 250 1.27 -19.56 1.90
N LEU A 251 0.55 -19.81 2.99
CA LEU A 251 -0.80 -19.32 3.25
C LEU A 251 -0.83 -18.54 4.56
N ARG A 252 -1.79 -17.62 4.68
CA ARG A 252 -2.04 -16.83 5.90
C ARG A 252 -0.84 -16.04 6.39
N VAL A 253 -0.06 -15.51 5.45
CA VAL A 253 1.10 -14.67 5.79
C VAL A 253 0.61 -13.34 6.37
N ASP A 254 0.88 -13.11 7.66
CA ASP A 254 0.26 -12.04 8.45
C ASP A 254 1.00 -10.69 8.44
N LYS A 255 2.27 -10.68 8.04
CA LYS A 255 3.12 -9.48 8.05
C LYS A 255 3.93 -9.35 6.77
N GLY A 256 4.22 -8.10 6.44
CA GLY A 256 5.07 -7.70 5.32
C GLY A 256 5.88 -6.45 5.66
N GLY A 257 6.40 -5.76 4.64
CA GLY A 257 7.22 -4.57 4.76
C GLY A 257 8.42 -4.80 5.67
N CYS A 258 8.72 -3.83 6.53
CA CYS A 258 9.86 -3.91 7.45
C CYS A 258 9.70 -4.96 8.55
N ASP A 259 8.52 -5.57 8.72
CA ASP A 259 8.24 -6.65 9.66
C ASP A 259 8.18 -8.03 8.98
N ALA A 260 8.50 -8.13 7.68
CA ALA A 260 8.40 -9.38 6.93
C ALA A 260 9.20 -10.55 7.55
N ARG A 261 10.33 -10.26 8.22
CA ARG A 261 11.15 -11.30 8.88
C ARG A 261 10.37 -12.09 9.93
N VAL A 262 9.45 -11.44 10.64
CA VAL A 262 8.68 -12.05 11.73
C VAL A 262 7.28 -12.47 11.29
N ALA A 263 7.07 -12.62 9.98
CA ALA A 263 5.82 -13.08 9.42
C ALA A 263 5.52 -14.53 9.83
N ARG A 264 4.27 -14.74 10.23
CA ARG A 264 3.70 -16.05 10.56
C ARG A 264 2.69 -16.46 9.51
N GLY A 265 2.37 -17.74 9.47
CA GLY A 265 1.54 -18.34 8.44
C GLY A 265 1.70 -19.86 8.40
N VAL A 266 1.37 -20.46 7.26
CA VAL A 266 1.63 -21.87 6.99
C VAL A 266 2.57 -21.90 5.78
N PHE A 267 3.84 -22.25 6.00
CA PHE A 267 4.86 -22.27 4.95
C PHE A 267 5.25 -23.70 4.63
N LEU A 268 5.01 -24.14 3.39
CA LEU A 268 5.50 -25.41 2.88
C LEU A 268 6.79 -25.19 2.09
N TRP A 269 7.89 -25.69 2.62
CA TRP A 269 9.22 -25.59 2.02
C TRP A 269 9.57 -26.88 1.30
N ILE A 270 10.05 -26.75 0.07
CA ILE A 270 10.61 -27.82 -0.76
C ILE A 270 12.11 -27.54 -0.95
N MET A 271 12.94 -28.43 -0.44
CA MET A 271 14.38 -28.22 -0.32
C MET A 271 15.17 -28.99 -1.38
N SER A 272 16.29 -28.41 -1.83
CA SER A 272 17.21 -28.99 -2.81
C SER A 272 17.88 -30.30 -2.35
N ASP A 273 17.94 -30.55 -1.03
CA ASP A 273 18.44 -31.79 -0.45
C ASP A 273 17.40 -32.93 -0.45
N ARG A 274 16.26 -32.72 -1.13
CA ARG A 274 15.11 -33.65 -1.18
C ARG A 274 14.46 -33.84 0.19
N SER A 275 14.32 -32.77 0.94
CA SER A 275 13.44 -32.69 2.11
C SER A 275 12.29 -31.71 1.88
N TRP A 276 11.23 -31.84 2.67
CA TRP A 276 10.20 -30.82 2.81
C TRP A 276 9.91 -30.57 4.28
N MET A 277 9.44 -29.36 4.59
CA MET A 277 8.98 -29.01 5.93
C MET A 277 7.78 -28.07 5.88
N LEU A 278 6.91 -28.17 6.88
CA LEU A 278 5.85 -27.21 7.17
C LEU A 278 6.25 -26.39 8.39
N THR A 279 6.23 -25.07 8.29
CA THR A 279 6.54 -24.17 9.42
C THR A 279 5.40 -23.19 9.68
N ALA A 280 5.31 -22.69 10.92
CA ALA A 280 4.32 -21.68 11.32
C ALA A 280 4.82 -20.23 11.11
N ASP A 281 6.09 -20.07 10.75
CA ASP A 281 6.74 -18.78 10.56
C ASP A 281 7.80 -18.82 9.45
N LEU A 282 8.06 -17.65 8.88
CA LEU A 282 9.00 -17.47 7.78
C LEU A 282 10.46 -17.72 8.21
N ALA A 283 10.77 -17.45 9.48
CA ALA A 283 12.11 -17.63 10.04
C ALA A 283 12.47 -19.12 10.25
N GLN A 284 11.48 -20.01 10.13
CA GLN A 284 11.59 -21.46 10.37
C GLN A 284 11.90 -21.81 11.84
N ASP A 285 11.58 -20.90 12.77
CA ASP A 285 11.78 -21.13 14.20
C ASP A 285 10.81 -22.20 14.74
N THR A 286 9.62 -22.30 14.13
CA THR A 286 8.55 -23.23 14.52
C THR A 286 8.28 -24.22 13.38
N THR A 287 8.95 -25.37 13.41
CA THR A 287 8.67 -26.48 12.48
C THR A 287 7.50 -27.31 13.00
N LEU A 288 6.43 -27.41 12.21
CA LEU A 288 5.22 -28.18 12.53
C LEU A 288 5.41 -29.66 12.20
N ILE A 289 5.97 -29.95 11.03
CA ILE A 289 6.31 -31.29 10.57
C ILE A 289 7.36 -31.21 9.45
N SER A 290 8.19 -32.23 9.31
CA SER A 290 9.17 -32.33 8.22
C SER A 290 9.37 -33.77 7.77
N CYS A 291 9.91 -33.95 6.56
CA CYS A 291 10.27 -35.25 6.02
C CYS A 291 11.49 -35.13 5.10
N SER A 292 12.34 -36.14 5.11
CA SER A 292 13.52 -36.22 4.25
C SER A 292 13.43 -37.45 3.35
N ALA A 293 14.00 -37.35 2.14
CA ALA A 293 14.08 -38.47 1.20
C ALA A 293 14.61 -39.75 1.86
N GLY A 294 13.99 -40.87 1.53
CA GLY A 294 14.27 -42.19 2.12
C GLY A 294 13.60 -42.45 3.47
N SER A 295 12.95 -41.46 4.09
CA SER A 295 12.11 -41.68 5.27
C SER A 295 10.74 -42.27 4.90
N PRO A 296 10.05 -42.99 5.80
CA PRO A 296 8.73 -43.56 5.51
C PRO A 296 7.63 -42.54 5.12
N CYS A 297 7.79 -41.27 5.51
CA CYS A 297 6.88 -40.18 5.14
C CYS A 297 7.10 -39.65 3.71
N TRP A 298 8.19 -40.04 3.04
CA TRP A 298 8.54 -39.56 1.70
C TRP A 298 7.75 -40.31 0.64
N LYS A 299 6.96 -39.57 -0.15
CA LYS A 299 5.97 -40.16 -1.08
C LYS A 299 6.11 -39.72 -2.54
N SER A 300 6.89 -38.67 -2.82
CA SER A 300 6.97 -38.07 -4.16
C SER A 300 8.38 -37.55 -4.42
N GLU A 301 8.96 -37.92 -5.56
CA GLU A 301 10.31 -37.47 -5.97
C GLU A 301 10.27 -36.07 -6.59
N LEU A 302 11.37 -35.33 -6.43
CA LEU A 302 11.54 -34.04 -7.10
C LEU A 302 11.85 -34.23 -8.59
N GLN A 303 11.23 -33.38 -9.40
CA GLN A 303 11.42 -33.25 -10.84
C GLN A 303 12.12 -31.91 -11.15
N GLU A 304 12.37 -31.62 -12.42
CA GLU A 304 12.91 -30.32 -12.83
C GLU A 304 11.93 -29.17 -12.49
N TRP A 305 10.65 -29.37 -12.82
CA TRP A 305 9.53 -28.54 -12.40
C TRP A 305 8.64 -29.36 -11.48
N ASN A 306 8.28 -28.80 -10.33
CA ASN A 306 7.50 -29.48 -9.31
C ASN A 306 6.18 -28.77 -9.08
N ASP A 307 5.06 -29.47 -9.29
CA ASP A 307 3.74 -28.95 -8.98
C ASP A 307 3.49 -29.04 -7.47
N VAL A 308 3.41 -27.88 -6.81
CA VAL A 308 3.26 -27.77 -5.37
C VAL A 308 1.90 -27.14 -5.08
N THR A 309 1.07 -27.86 -4.33
CA THR A 309 -0.20 -27.36 -3.82
C THR A 309 -0.20 -27.34 -2.30
N LEU A 310 -0.62 -26.24 -1.71
CA LEU A 310 -0.83 -26.08 -0.28
C LEU A 310 -2.25 -25.54 -0.05
N SER A 311 -3.00 -26.12 0.86
CA SER A 311 -4.37 -25.67 1.18
C SER A 311 -4.61 -25.65 2.68
N VAL A 312 -5.37 -24.65 3.13
CA VAL A 312 -6.03 -24.67 4.44
C VAL A 312 -7.54 -24.70 4.24
N SER A 313 -8.22 -25.67 4.85
CA SER A 313 -9.68 -25.81 4.81
C SER A 313 -10.25 -25.95 6.22
N LYS A 314 -11.53 -25.63 6.40
CA LYS A 314 -12.24 -25.70 7.70
C LYS A 314 -11.47 -25.02 8.85
N ASN A 315 -10.77 -23.93 8.52
CA ASN A 315 -9.91 -23.11 9.35
C ASN A 315 -8.63 -23.76 9.91
N THR A 316 -8.54 -25.08 10.01
CA THR A 316 -7.42 -25.76 10.68
C THR A 316 -6.79 -26.90 9.89
N ASN A 317 -7.46 -27.47 8.89
CA ASN A 317 -6.92 -28.61 8.14
C ASN A 317 -5.98 -28.13 7.04
N VAL A 318 -4.69 -28.43 7.19
CA VAL A 318 -3.64 -28.19 6.20
C VAL A 318 -3.44 -29.46 5.39
N LYS A 319 -3.40 -29.32 4.06
CA LYS A 319 -3.06 -30.40 3.13
C LYS A 319 -2.06 -29.92 2.09
N ALA A 320 -1.10 -30.77 1.74
CA ALA A 320 -0.12 -30.48 0.71
C ALA A 320 0.06 -31.61 -0.30
N LEU A 321 0.19 -31.25 -1.58
CA LEU A 321 0.51 -32.15 -2.67
C LEU A 321 1.81 -31.71 -3.35
N LEU A 322 2.61 -32.70 -3.75
CA LEU A 322 3.81 -32.53 -4.56
C LEU A 322 3.72 -33.47 -5.76
N ASN A 323 3.73 -32.92 -6.97
CA ASN A 323 3.60 -33.64 -8.24
C ASN A 323 2.35 -34.54 -8.27
N GLY A 324 1.21 -34.00 -7.78
CA GLY A 324 -0.08 -34.70 -7.70
C GLY A 324 -0.20 -35.73 -6.57
N VAL A 325 0.84 -35.96 -5.78
CA VAL A 325 0.84 -36.90 -4.65
C VAL A 325 0.70 -36.16 -3.33
N GLU A 326 -0.24 -36.57 -2.49
CA GLU A 326 -0.38 -36.04 -1.14
C GLU A 326 0.82 -36.41 -0.27
N ILE A 327 1.59 -35.40 0.13
CA ILE A 327 2.80 -35.58 0.96
C ILE A 327 2.53 -35.36 2.45
N LEU A 328 1.45 -34.65 2.79
CA LEU A 328 1.20 -34.14 4.15
C LEU A 328 -0.28 -33.82 4.36
N GLU A 329 -0.78 -34.20 5.53
CA GLU A 329 -1.99 -33.66 6.16
C GLU A 329 -1.66 -33.28 7.62
N TYR A 330 -2.10 -32.09 8.06
CA TYR A 330 -1.81 -31.54 9.38
C TYR A 330 -3.01 -30.76 9.92
N THR A 331 -3.22 -30.77 11.23
CA THR A 331 -4.26 -29.96 11.88
C THR A 331 -3.60 -28.88 12.70
N ILE A 332 -3.85 -27.61 12.36
CA ILE A 332 -3.36 -26.45 13.10
C ILE A 332 -3.90 -26.51 14.53
N ALA A 333 -2.99 -26.55 15.49
CA ALA A 333 -3.25 -26.42 16.90
C ALA A 333 -3.07 -24.96 17.35
N LYS A 334 -3.59 -24.63 18.55
CA LYS A 334 -3.54 -23.25 19.07
C LYS A 334 -2.11 -22.83 19.41
N GLU A 335 -1.33 -23.78 19.90
CA GLU A 335 0.08 -23.66 20.27
C GLU A 335 1.02 -23.47 19.08
N ASP A 336 0.54 -23.69 17.85
CA ASP A 336 1.33 -23.42 16.64
C ASP A 336 1.46 -21.92 16.34
N TYR A 337 0.60 -21.10 16.96
CA TYR A 337 0.53 -19.66 16.74
C TYR A 337 0.40 -19.23 15.27
N VAL A 338 -0.19 -20.10 14.44
CA VAL A 338 -0.52 -19.79 13.05
C VAL A 338 -1.68 -18.78 13.02
N PRO A 339 -1.59 -17.70 12.23
CA PRO A 339 -2.67 -16.74 12.03
C PRO A 339 -3.95 -17.37 11.48
N GLU A 340 -5.10 -16.75 11.76
CA GLU A 340 -6.41 -17.20 11.24
C GLU A 340 -6.60 -16.80 9.77
N ASN A 341 -5.92 -15.75 9.32
CA ASN A 341 -6.01 -15.19 7.98
C ASN A 341 -4.70 -14.53 7.56
N GLY A 342 -4.53 -14.29 6.26
CA GLY A 342 -3.41 -13.53 5.72
C GLY A 342 -3.26 -13.76 4.22
N PHE A 343 -2.20 -13.18 3.65
CA PHE A 343 -1.94 -13.30 2.22
C PHE A 343 -1.40 -14.69 1.83
N VAL A 344 -1.36 -14.92 0.51
CA VAL A 344 -0.61 -16.03 -0.10
C VAL A 344 0.79 -15.53 -0.44
N ALA A 345 1.79 -16.40 -0.33
CA ALA A 345 3.15 -16.05 -0.74
C ALA A 345 3.86 -17.20 -1.44
N ILE A 346 4.85 -16.84 -2.26
CA ILE A 346 5.85 -17.77 -2.81
C ILE A 346 7.23 -17.18 -2.57
N GLY A 347 8.24 -18.06 -2.47
CA GLY A 347 9.58 -17.58 -2.18
C GLY A 347 10.66 -18.63 -2.23
N THR A 348 11.87 -18.21 -1.88
CA THR A 348 13.10 -19.00 -1.88
C THR A 348 13.64 -19.10 -0.46
N ALA A 349 14.44 -20.13 -0.13
CA ALA A 349 15.03 -20.30 1.21
C ALA A 349 16.27 -19.43 1.46
N ASN A 350 16.80 -18.79 0.41
CA ASN A 350 17.95 -17.88 0.44
C ASN A 350 17.93 -16.99 -0.80
N PHE A 351 18.74 -15.93 -0.81
CA PHE A 351 18.98 -15.14 -2.03
C PHE A 351 19.69 -15.96 -3.10
N ALA A 352 18.92 -16.63 -3.96
CA ALA A 352 19.39 -17.42 -5.07
C ALA A 352 18.26 -17.67 -6.08
N LYS A 353 18.63 -18.03 -7.30
CA LYS A 353 17.67 -18.18 -8.39
C LYS A 353 16.77 -19.40 -8.20
N SER A 354 15.49 -19.18 -8.42
CA SER A 354 14.45 -20.20 -8.55
C SER A 354 13.34 -19.61 -9.41
N GLN A 355 12.66 -20.45 -10.18
CA GLN A 355 11.55 -20.04 -11.03
C GLN A 355 10.22 -20.62 -10.54
N PHE A 356 9.15 -19.88 -10.81
CA PHE A 356 7.77 -20.18 -10.48
C PHE A 356 6.92 -20.03 -11.73
N ASP A 357 5.96 -20.94 -11.92
CA ASP A 357 5.03 -20.90 -13.05
C ASP A 357 3.63 -21.41 -12.69
N LEU A 358 2.65 -21.09 -13.53
CA LEU A 358 1.26 -21.54 -13.44
C LEU A 358 0.65 -21.35 -12.05
N PHE A 359 0.79 -20.14 -11.49
CA PHE A 359 0.25 -19.79 -10.19
C PHE A 359 -1.28 -19.80 -10.22
N SER A 360 -1.88 -20.36 -9.18
CA SER A 360 -3.33 -20.27 -8.95
C SER A 360 -3.66 -20.24 -7.47
N VAL A 361 -4.74 -19.54 -7.13
CA VAL A 361 -5.37 -19.56 -5.81
C VAL A 361 -6.89 -19.65 -5.95
N LYS A 362 -7.52 -20.47 -5.11
CA LYS A 362 -8.97 -20.70 -5.07
C LYS A 362 -9.43 -20.98 -3.64
N GLU A 363 -10.74 -20.98 -3.43
CA GLU A 363 -11.34 -21.48 -2.18
C GLU A 363 -11.01 -22.96 -1.97
N ALA A 364 -10.79 -23.37 -0.71
CA ALA A 364 -10.39 -24.72 -0.31
C ALA A 364 -11.49 -25.50 0.43
#